data_AF-A0A6N6JQM7-F1
#
_entry.id   AF-A0A6N6JQM7-F1
#
_cell.length_a   1.000
_cell.length_b   1.000
_cell.length_c   1.000
_cell.angle_alpha   90.00
_cell.angle_beta   90.00
_cell.angle_gamma   90.00
#
_symmetry.space_group_name_H-M   'P 1'
#
loop_
_entity.id
_entity.type
_entity.pdbx_description
1 polymer ?
#
loop_
_entity_poly.entity_id
_entity_poly.type
_entity_poly.pdbx_seq_one_letter_code
_entity_poly.pdbx_strand_id
1 'polypeptide(L)'
;MAITYLVDLACRVKPHVRASKMLRLLYQRDRANEALNKARRKDPGVPADGVRVNLTVKDRAGKASLAVTTAAEILARFEELDRHAPLCEQCPARVGAHAFGCRGEIHLPISLRGEAWLMGLIHGAAEDPTPKLLLNYLASNGVVGHRVAEMRRVPDIFFESRKALTRRYGSGGKLSVNQVFELLFMTETISARHARFLLGVFDLYAAGLPLDRPISDFADLRVFEHREGDRPVARNGLRAVSQRDDDATIREYKAFFQAMFLACELGCDLKVSL
;
A
#
# COMPACT_ATOMS: atom_id res chain seq x y z
N MET A 1 -7.29 1.09 -12.28
CA MET A 1 -5.85 1.38 -12.08
C MET A 1 -5.58 1.33 -10.59
N ALA A 2 -4.33 1.15 -10.14
CA ALA A 2 -4.04 1.08 -8.72
C ALA A 2 -2.63 1.58 -8.40
N ILE A 3 -2.48 2.17 -7.22
CA ILE A 3 -1.18 2.39 -6.59
C ILE A 3 -0.77 1.05 -5.99
N THR A 4 0.41 0.56 -6.33
CA THR A 4 0.95 -0.69 -5.81
C THR A 4 2.05 -0.39 -4.78
N TYR A 5 2.16 -1.25 -3.78
CA TYR A 5 3.22 -1.14 -2.78
C TYR A 5 3.78 -2.51 -2.38
N LEU A 6 5.04 -2.56 -1.94
CA LEU A 6 5.76 -3.77 -1.57
C LEU A 6 6.64 -3.52 -0.34
N VAL A 7 6.48 -4.34 0.70
CA VAL A 7 7.42 -4.43 1.83
C VAL A 7 8.68 -5.16 1.35
N ASP A 8 9.79 -4.44 1.21
CA ASP A 8 11.00 -4.92 0.56
C ASP A 8 11.95 -5.69 1.49
N LEU A 9 11.39 -6.58 2.31
CA LEU A 9 12.17 -7.46 3.17
C LEU A 9 12.99 -8.47 2.35
N ALA A 10 14.28 -8.61 2.62
CA ALA A 10 15.07 -9.71 2.08
C ALA A 10 14.50 -11.05 2.58
N CYS A 11 13.98 -11.88 1.68
CA CYS A 11 13.30 -13.12 2.04
C CYS A 11 13.75 -14.30 1.18
N ARG A 12 13.42 -15.52 1.59
CA ARG A 12 13.86 -16.77 0.93
C ARG A 12 13.37 -16.91 -0.52
N VAL A 13 12.30 -16.21 -0.91
CA VAL A 13 11.75 -16.25 -2.27
C VAL A 13 12.57 -15.39 -3.24
N LYS A 14 12.99 -14.19 -2.83
CA LYS A 14 13.60 -13.19 -3.71
C LYS A 14 14.89 -13.64 -4.43
N PRO A 15 15.73 -14.53 -3.83
CA PRO A 15 16.85 -15.14 -4.55
C PRO A 15 16.44 -16.03 -5.73
N HIS A 16 15.28 -16.70 -5.64
CA HIS A 16 14.78 -17.58 -6.70
C HIS A 16 14.04 -16.81 -7.79
N VAL A 17 13.31 -15.75 -7.40
CA VAL A 17 12.54 -14.92 -8.31
C VAL A 17 12.84 -13.45 -8.03
N ARG A 18 13.54 -12.77 -8.97
CA ARG A 18 13.80 -11.32 -8.87
C ARG A 18 12.51 -10.58 -8.53
N ALA A 19 12.56 -9.62 -7.60
CA ALA A 19 11.37 -8.91 -7.12
C ALA A 19 10.53 -8.30 -8.25
N SER A 20 11.15 -7.72 -9.28
CA SER A 20 10.46 -7.19 -10.46
C SER A 20 9.77 -8.25 -11.31
N LYS A 21 10.38 -9.45 -11.46
CA LYS A 21 9.75 -10.61 -12.13
C LYS A 21 8.54 -11.08 -11.31
N MET A 22 8.69 -11.20 -9.99
CA MET A 22 7.64 -11.62 -9.07
C MET A 22 6.41 -10.69 -9.15
N LEU A 23 6.62 -9.38 -9.01
CA LEU A 23 5.54 -8.38 -9.12
C LEU A 23 4.82 -8.45 -10.48
N ARG A 24 5.58 -8.58 -11.57
CA ARG A 24 5.01 -8.71 -12.91
C ARG A 24 4.15 -9.96 -13.05
N LEU A 25 4.60 -11.11 -12.55
CA LEU A 25 3.84 -12.36 -12.60
C LEU A 25 2.56 -12.27 -11.76
N LEU A 26 2.65 -11.69 -10.56
CA LEU A 26 1.50 -11.48 -9.68
C LEU A 26 0.47 -10.57 -10.34
N TYR A 27 0.89 -9.45 -10.92
CA TYR A 27 0.01 -8.54 -11.65
C TYR A 27 -0.67 -9.21 -12.84
N GLN A 28 0.08 -9.99 -13.62
CA GLN A 28 -0.47 -10.75 -14.75
C GLN A 28 -1.53 -11.76 -14.26
N ARG A 29 -1.26 -12.47 -13.16
CA ARG A 29 -2.21 -13.39 -12.54
C ARG A 29 -3.49 -12.69 -12.12
N ASP A 30 -3.40 -11.55 -11.45
CA ASP A 30 -4.57 -10.81 -10.98
C ASP A 30 -5.42 -10.33 -12.16
N ARG A 31 -4.80 -9.86 -13.25
CA ARG A 31 -5.50 -9.53 -14.50
C ARG A 31 -6.14 -10.74 -15.17
N ALA A 32 -5.47 -11.89 -15.19
CA ALA A 32 -6.03 -13.12 -15.74
C ALA A 32 -7.26 -13.57 -14.94
N ASN A 33 -7.17 -13.53 -13.62
CA ASN A 33 -8.29 -13.86 -12.73
C ASN A 33 -9.45 -12.88 -12.88
N GLU A 34 -9.18 -11.57 -13.00
CA GLU A 34 -10.22 -10.57 -13.24
C GLU A 34 -10.96 -10.82 -14.56
N ALA A 35 -10.21 -11.05 -15.65
CA ALA A 35 -10.77 -11.36 -16.96
C ALA A 35 -11.60 -12.66 -16.93
N LEU A 36 -11.08 -13.70 -16.28
CA LEU A 36 -11.76 -14.98 -16.13
C LEU A 36 -13.04 -14.86 -15.30
N ASN A 37 -13.00 -14.14 -14.18
CA ASN A 37 -14.17 -13.87 -13.35
C ASN A 37 -15.23 -13.07 -14.12
N LYS A 38 -14.82 -12.07 -14.90
CA LYS A 38 -15.73 -11.28 -15.75
C LYS A 38 -16.36 -12.13 -16.85
N ALA A 39 -15.59 -13.05 -17.46
CA ALA A 39 -16.11 -13.99 -18.45
C ALA A 39 -17.10 -14.98 -17.82
N ARG A 40 -16.76 -15.54 -16.66
CA ARG A 40 -17.60 -16.49 -15.90
C ARG A 40 -18.91 -15.90 -15.39
N ARG A 41 -18.98 -14.59 -15.17
CA ARG A 41 -20.25 -13.91 -14.89
C ARG A 41 -21.23 -13.94 -16.07
N LYS A 42 -20.73 -14.07 -17.30
CA LYS A 42 -21.55 -14.17 -18.52
C LYS A 42 -21.79 -15.62 -18.93
N ASP A 43 -20.76 -16.45 -18.81
CA ASP A 43 -20.80 -17.88 -19.09
C ASP A 43 -20.02 -18.62 -18.00
N PRO A 44 -20.71 -19.19 -16.98
CA PRO A 44 -20.06 -19.88 -15.87
C PRO A 44 -19.13 -21.03 -16.28
N GLY A 45 -19.34 -21.63 -17.44
CA GLY A 45 -18.58 -22.77 -17.94
C GLY A 45 -17.30 -22.40 -18.70
N VAL A 46 -17.04 -21.11 -18.95
CA VAL A 46 -15.93 -20.71 -19.81
C VAL A 46 -14.57 -21.18 -19.25
N PRO A 47 -13.82 -21.99 -20.02
CA PRO A 47 -12.49 -22.43 -19.63
C PRO A 47 -11.46 -21.30 -19.76
N ALA A 48 -10.33 -21.42 -19.04
CA ALA A 48 -9.32 -20.35 -18.97
C ALA A 48 -8.55 -20.15 -20.29
N ASP A 49 -8.51 -21.15 -21.17
CA ASP A 49 -7.93 -21.06 -22.52
C ASP A 49 -8.79 -20.20 -23.46
N GLY A 50 -10.11 -20.19 -23.27
CA GLY A 50 -11.06 -19.38 -24.02
C GLY A 50 -11.08 -17.90 -23.65
N VAL A 51 -10.42 -17.50 -22.57
CA VAL A 51 -10.39 -16.11 -22.09
C VAL A 51 -9.10 -15.41 -22.54
N ARG A 52 -9.24 -14.43 -23.45
CA ARG A 52 -8.12 -13.61 -23.92
C ARG A 52 -7.86 -12.43 -22.98
N VAL A 53 -6.58 -12.24 -22.65
CA VAL A 53 -6.07 -11.16 -21.79
C VAL A 53 -5.08 -10.32 -22.57
N ASN A 54 -5.28 -9.01 -22.56
CA ASN A 54 -4.35 -8.06 -23.17
C ASN A 54 -3.31 -7.62 -22.13
N LEU A 55 -2.04 -7.91 -22.41
CA LEU A 55 -0.91 -7.53 -21.57
C LEU A 55 -0.03 -6.51 -22.29
N THR A 56 0.42 -5.49 -21.56
CA THR A 56 1.49 -4.61 -22.03
C THR A 56 2.82 -5.25 -21.67
N VAL A 57 3.61 -5.62 -22.67
CA VAL A 57 4.94 -6.21 -22.50
C VAL A 57 5.97 -5.22 -23.00
N LYS A 58 7.02 -4.96 -22.21
CA LYS A 58 8.18 -4.19 -22.66
C LYS A 58 9.21 -5.13 -23.26
N ASP A 59 9.71 -4.83 -24.45
CA ASP A 59 10.82 -5.54 -25.06
C ASP A 59 12.16 -5.16 -24.41
N ARG A 60 13.26 -5.77 -24.88
CA ARG A 60 14.63 -5.48 -24.39
C ARG A 60 15.07 -4.03 -24.65
N ALA A 61 14.43 -3.32 -25.59
CA ALA A 61 14.67 -1.91 -25.89
C ALA A 61 13.74 -0.97 -25.07
N GLY A 62 12.89 -1.53 -24.21
CA GLY A 62 11.94 -0.77 -23.39
C GLY A 62 10.67 -0.33 -24.13
N LYS A 63 10.50 -0.71 -25.40
CA LYS A 63 9.29 -0.40 -26.17
C LYS A 63 8.15 -1.29 -25.69
N ALA A 64 7.03 -0.65 -25.33
CA ALA A 64 5.83 -1.33 -24.91
C ALA A 64 5.04 -1.81 -26.13
N SER A 65 4.71 -3.11 -26.19
CA SER A 65 3.80 -3.70 -27.16
C SER A 65 2.63 -4.39 -26.45
N LEU A 66 1.48 -4.44 -27.13
CA LEU A 66 0.31 -5.17 -26.65
C LEU A 66 0.45 -6.63 -27.09
N ALA A 67 0.57 -7.54 -26.12
CA ALA A 67 0.54 -8.97 -26.35
C ALA A 67 -0.83 -9.52 -25.92
N VAL A 68 -1.50 -10.23 -26.81
CA VAL A 68 -2.72 -10.98 -26.49
C VAL A 68 -2.31 -12.40 -26.14
N THR A 69 -2.71 -12.87 -24.97
CA THR A 69 -2.41 -14.21 -24.43
C THR A 69 -3.67 -14.78 -23.79
N THR A 70 -3.71 -16.06 -23.47
CA THR A 70 -4.85 -16.67 -22.76
C THR A 70 -4.68 -16.56 -21.25
N ALA A 71 -5.79 -16.58 -20.50
CA ALA A 71 -5.71 -16.65 -19.04
C ALA A 71 -4.98 -17.94 -18.59
N ALA A 72 -5.19 -19.07 -19.29
CA ALA A 72 -4.47 -20.31 -19.04
C ALA A 72 -2.93 -20.17 -19.17
N GLU A 73 -2.44 -19.53 -20.24
CA GLU A 73 -1.00 -19.31 -20.43
C GLU A 73 -0.39 -18.44 -19.33
N ILE A 74 -1.12 -17.43 -18.86
CA ILE A 74 -0.68 -16.60 -17.74
C ILE A 74 -0.62 -17.42 -16.45
N LEU A 75 -1.66 -18.21 -16.17
CA LEU A 75 -1.74 -19.03 -14.96
C LEU A 75 -0.65 -20.11 -14.94
N ALA A 76 -0.33 -20.72 -16.09
CA ALA A 76 0.76 -21.70 -16.20
C ALA A 76 2.13 -21.09 -15.84
N ARG A 77 2.38 -19.82 -16.20
CA ARG A 77 3.63 -19.12 -15.80
C ARG A 77 3.70 -18.86 -14.30
N PHE A 78 2.57 -18.84 -13.63
CA PHE A 78 2.49 -18.63 -12.18
C PHE A 78 2.85 -19.91 -11.39
N GLU A 79 2.77 -21.09 -12.00
CA GLU A 79 3.16 -22.35 -11.35
C GLU A 79 4.62 -22.35 -10.87
N GLU A 80 5.53 -21.64 -11.55
CA GLU A 80 6.92 -21.44 -11.10
C GLU A 80 6.95 -20.71 -9.75
N LEU A 81 6.08 -19.72 -9.57
CA LEU A 81 5.99 -18.91 -8.37
C LEU A 81 5.24 -19.66 -7.26
N ASP A 82 4.20 -20.42 -7.59
CA ASP A 82 3.42 -21.21 -6.60
C ASP A 82 4.24 -22.25 -5.86
N ARG A 83 5.29 -22.81 -6.48
CA ARG A 83 6.25 -23.70 -5.78
C ARG A 83 6.92 -23.04 -4.57
N HIS A 84 6.98 -21.71 -4.56
CA HIS A 84 7.56 -20.93 -3.46
C HIS A 84 6.52 -20.37 -2.49
N ALA A 85 5.21 -20.56 -2.75
CA ALA A 85 4.14 -20.07 -1.89
C ALA A 85 4.25 -20.54 -0.42
N PRO A 86 4.63 -21.80 -0.11
CA PRO A 86 4.81 -22.25 1.28
C PRO A 86 5.87 -21.45 2.04
N LEU A 87 6.88 -20.90 1.35
CA LEU A 87 7.91 -20.06 1.98
C LEU A 87 7.36 -18.71 2.46
N CYS A 88 6.16 -18.32 2.03
CA CYS A 88 5.50 -17.08 2.43
C CYS A 88 4.58 -17.23 3.65
N GLU A 89 4.25 -18.45 4.08
CA GLU A 89 3.22 -18.68 5.11
C GLU A 89 3.53 -17.97 6.42
N GLN A 90 4.80 -18.02 6.83
CA GLN A 90 5.32 -17.43 8.08
C GLN A 90 6.13 -16.14 7.83
N CYS A 91 6.00 -15.52 6.66
CA CYS A 91 6.77 -14.33 6.34
C CYS A 91 6.29 -13.14 7.20
N PRO A 92 7.17 -12.47 7.97
CA PRO A 92 6.76 -11.36 8.83
C PRO A 92 6.36 -10.11 8.03
N ALA A 93 6.83 -9.99 6.78
CA ALA A 93 6.42 -8.92 5.87
C ALA A 93 5.03 -9.13 5.25
N ARG A 94 4.29 -10.18 5.63
CA ARG A 94 2.97 -10.50 5.08
C ARG A 94 1.91 -9.53 5.61
N VAL A 95 1.42 -8.69 4.71
CA VAL A 95 0.32 -7.74 4.94
C VAL A 95 -1.02 -8.45 4.72
N GLY A 96 -1.14 -9.23 3.62
CA GLY A 96 -2.36 -9.94 3.24
C GLY A 96 -2.32 -11.46 3.52
N ALA A 97 -3.48 -12.06 3.72
CA ALA A 97 -3.63 -13.50 4.00
C ALA A 97 -3.34 -14.44 2.80
N HIS A 98 -2.68 -13.99 1.75
CA HIS A 98 -2.32 -14.80 0.58
C HIS A 98 -0.79 -14.94 0.42
N ALA A 99 -0.36 -15.95 -0.34
CA ALA A 99 1.05 -16.09 -0.71
C ALA A 99 1.55 -14.85 -1.45
N PHE A 100 2.81 -14.45 -1.22
CA PHE A 100 3.37 -13.18 -1.71
C PHE A 100 2.61 -11.94 -1.22
N GLY A 101 1.90 -12.05 -0.08
CA GLY A 101 1.14 -10.96 0.53
C GLY A 101 1.97 -9.85 1.16
N CYS A 102 3.27 -9.73 0.85
CA CYS A 102 4.08 -8.57 1.21
C CYS A 102 3.83 -7.35 0.32
N ARG A 103 2.97 -7.49 -0.70
CA ARG A 103 2.45 -6.39 -1.52
C ARG A 103 1.00 -6.07 -1.21
N GLY A 104 0.55 -4.92 -1.66
CA GLY A 104 -0.86 -4.56 -1.74
C GLY A 104 -1.11 -3.47 -2.76
N GLU A 105 -2.38 -3.08 -2.87
CA GLU A 105 -2.86 -2.16 -3.89
C GLU A 105 -3.89 -1.19 -3.31
N ILE A 106 -3.91 0.04 -3.81
CA ILE A 106 -4.96 1.03 -3.58
C ILE A 106 -5.58 1.36 -4.92
N HIS A 107 -6.86 1.03 -5.09
CA HIS A 107 -7.55 1.18 -6.34
C HIS A 107 -7.93 2.65 -6.59
N LEU A 108 -7.87 3.02 -7.86
CA LEU A 108 -8.30 4.31 -8.37
C LEU A 108 -9.65 4.17 -9.08
N PRO A 109 -10.53 5.20 -9.00
CA PRO A 109 -10.31 6.50 -8.37
C PRO A 109 -10.34 6.47 -6.83
N ILE A 110 -9.54 7.33 -6.20
CA ILE A 110 -9.58 7.57 -4.74
C ILE A 110 -10.90 8.25 -4.38
N SER A 111 -11.60 7.69 -3.39
CA SER A 111 -12.88 8.24 -2.95
C SER A 111 -12.74 9.54 -2.17
N LEU A 112 -13.73 10.43 -2.27
CA LEU A 112 -13.75 11.66 -1.47
C LEU A 112 -13.71 11.36 0.04
N ARG A 113 -14.35 10.27 0.46
CA ARG A 113 -14.36 9.84 1.86
C ARG A 113 -12.97 9.36 2.30
N GLY A 114 -12.23 8.65 1.44
CA GLY A 114 -10.83 8.30 1.66
C GLY A 114 -9.93 9.52 1.77
N GLU A 115 -10.13 10.54 0.92
CA GLU A 115 -9.41 11.81 1.02
C GLU A 115 -9.67 12.52 2.36
N ALA A 116 -10.93 12.57 2.77
CA ALA A 116 -11.33 13.18 4.04
C ALA A 116 -10.76 12.42 5.25
N TRP A 117 -10.80 11.09 5.22
CA TRP A 117 -10.22 10.25 6.26
C TRP A 117 -8.71 10.47 6.39
N LEU A 118 -7.98 10.49 5.27
CA LEU A 118 -6.53 10.71 5.26
C LEU A 118 -6.15 12.10 5.82
N MET A 119 -6.91 13.13 5.48
CA MET A 119 -6.74 14.47 6.05
C MET A 119 -7.14 14.55 7.53
N GLY A 120 -8.03 13.68 7.98
CA GLY A 120 -8.49 13.59 9.36
C GLY A 120 -7.45 13.03 10.32
N LEU A 121 -6.53 12.17 9.83
CA LEU A 121 -5.43 11.59 10.61
C LEU A 121 -4.43 12.63 11.13
N ILE A 122 -4.36 13.80 10.49
CA ILE A 122 -3.46 14.87 10.91
C ILE A 122 -4.19 15.70 11.96
N HIS A 123 -3.91 15.41 13.23
CA HIS A 123 -4.49 16.17 14.33
C HIS A 123 -4.03 17.62 14.30
N GLY A 124 -4.86 18.51 14.85
CA GLY A 124 -4.68 19.95 14.73
C GLY A 124 -5.18 20.69 15.96
N ALA A 125 -5.04 20.07 17.13
CA ALA A 125 -5.27 20.76 18.40
C ALA A 125 -4.31 21.96 18.51
N ALA A 126 -4.72 23.01 19.23
CA ALA A 126 -4.00 24.28 19.26
C ALA A 126 -2.52 24.15 19.70
N GLU A 127 -2.20 23.12 20.50
CA GLU A 127 -0.86 22.86 21.02
C GLU A 127 -0.11 21.74 20.28
N ASP A 128 -0.71 21.11 19.27
CA ASP A 128 -0.09 20.02 18.53
C ASP A 128 0.98 20.55 17.54
N PRO A 129 2.27 20.22 17.72
CA PRO A 129 3.33 20.65 16.81
C PRO A 129 3.32 19.90 15.47
N THR A 130 2.58 18.80 15.37
CA THR A 130 2.63 17.86 14.24
C THR A 130 2.28 18.50 12.90
N PRO A 131 1.20 19.31 12.76
CA PRO A 131 0.93 20.01 11.51
C PRO A 131 2.05 20.94 11.08
N LYS A 132 2.66 21.67 12.04
CA LYS A 132 3.75 22.59 11.74
C LYS A 132 4.99 21.83 11.27
N LEU A 133 5.31 20.71 11.93
CA LEU A 133 6.41 19.84 11.52
C LEU A 133 6.20 19.29 10.11
N LEU A 134 5.00 18.79 9.80
CA LEU A 134 4.66 18.30 8.47
C LEU A 134 4.77 19.41 7.42
N LEU A 135 4.21 20.59 7.68
CA LEU A 135 4.28 21.72 6.74
C LEU A 135 5.72 22.15 6.45
N ASN A 136 6.57 22.22 7.48
CA ASN A 136 7.99 22.49 7.32
C ASN A 136 8.66 21.40 6.48
N TYR A 137 8.38 20.13 6.77
CA TYR A 137 8.90 19.00 5.98
C TYR A 137 8.50 19.11 4.50
N LEU A 138 7.23 19.38 4.22
CA LEU A 138 6.73 19.53 2.85
C LEU A 138 7.45 20.68 2.12
N ALA A 139 7.59 21.83 2.77
CA ALA A 139 8.28 22.99 2.20
C ALA A 139 9.76 22.68 1.92
N SER A 140 10.47 22.05 2.87
CA SER A 140 11.89 21.71 2.72
C SER A 140 12.16 20.64 1.67
N ASN A 141 11.19 19.77 1.38
CA ASN A 141 11.33 18.69 0.38
C ASN A 141 10.61 19.01 -0.95
N GLY A 142 10.13 20.24 -1.14
CA GLY A 142 9.48 20.65 -2.38
C GLY A 142 8.15 19.95 -2.67
N VAL A 143 7.47 19.41 -1.65
CA VAL A 143 6.20 18.70 -1.80
C VAL A 143 5.05 19.71 -1.82
N VAL A 144 4.66 20.10 -3.04
CA VAL A 144 3.71 21.20 -3.30
C VAL A 144 2.34 20.74 -3.79
N GLY A 145 2.19 19.47 -4.19
CA GLY A 145 0.96 18.86 -4.67
C GLY A 145 0.62 19.16 -6.13
N HIS A 146 1.53 19.75 -6.92
CA HIS A 146 1.26 20.17 -8.30
C HIS A 146 0.99 18.98 -9.20
N ARG A 147 1.81 17.92 -9.12
CA ARG A 147 1.62 16.71 -9.94
C ARG A 147 0.26 16.06 -9.68
N VAL A 148 -0.15 16.01 -8.41
CA VAL A 148 -1.46 15.47 -8.01
C VAL A 148 -2.60 16.40 -8.45
N ALA A 149 -2.40 17.72 -8.44
CA ALA A 149 -3.37 18.67 -8.99
C ALA A 149 -3.59 18.45 -10.50
N GLU A 150 -2.54 18.15 -11.27
CA GLU A 150 -2.66 17.79 -12.69
C GLU A 150 -3.41 16.47 -12.88
N MET A 151 -3.16 15.46 -12.05
CA MET A 151 -3.89 14.18 -12.10
C MET A 151 -5.41 14.37 -11.95
N ARG A 152 -5.86 15.33 -11.12
CA ARG A 152 -7.30 15.64 -10.96
C ARG A 152 -7.94 16.26 -12.19
N ARG A 153 -7.16 16.78 -13.15
CA ARG A 153 -7.71 17.32 -14.40
C ARG A 153 -8.24 16.21 -15.31
N VAL A 154 -7.87 14.96 -15.06
CA VAL A 154 -8.37 13.79 -15.78
C VAL A 154 -9.54 13.19 -14.98
N PRO A 155 -10.80 13.44 -15.39
CA PRO A 155 -11.96 13.05 -14.60
C PRO A 155 -12.06 11.53 -14.43
N ASP A 156 -12.51 11.09 -13.26
CA ASP A 156 -12.90 9.71 -12.96
C ASP A 156 -11.78 8.65 -13.09
N ILE A 157 -10.54 9.05 -13.35
CA ILE A 157 -9.39 8.14 -13.42
C ILE A 157 -8.69 8.02 -12.08
N PHE A 158 -8.33 9.15 -11.45
CA PHE A 158 -7.47 9.16 -10.26
C PHE A 158 -8.22 9.50 -8.97
N PHE A 159 -9.19 10.41 -9.03
CA PHE A 159 -9.92 10.91 -7.87
C PHE A 159 -11.39 11.08 -8.22
N GLU A 160 -12.29 10.77 -7.29
CA GLU A 160 -13.72 11.10 -7.43
C GLU A 160 -13.93 12.62 -7.36
N SER A 161 -13.15 13.32 -6.51
CA SER A 161 -13.23 14.77 -6.38
C SER A 161 -12.27 15.50 -7.31
N ARG A 162 -12.80 16.46 -8.08
CA ARG A 162 -12.00 17.39 -8.89
C ARG A 162 -11.32 18.47 -8.07
N LYS A 163 -11.79 18.74 -6.85
CA LYS A 163 -11.22 19.75 -5.94
C LYS A 163 -10.55 19.05 -4.77
N ALA A 164 -9.28 19.40 -4.54
CA ALA A 164 -8.55 18.89 -3.40
C ALA A 164 -9.14 19.43 -2.09
N LEU A 165 -9.31 18.55 -1.11
CA LEU A 165 -9.59 18.96 0.27
C LEU A 165 -8.39 19.73 0.82
N THR A 166 -8.68 20.81 1.55
CA THR A 166 -7.64 21.61 2.19
C THR A 166 -8.04 21.95 3.62
N ARG A 167 -7.08 21.88 4.53
CA ARG A 167 -7.26 22.24 5.94
C ARG A 167 -6.30 23.36 6.31
N ARG A 168 -6.79 24.35 7.06
CA ARG A 168 -5.94 25.36 7.72
C ARG A 168 -5.74 24.94 9.16
N TYR A 169 -4.53 25.12 9.67
CA TYR A 169 -4.19 24.86 11.06
C TYR A 169 -3.97 26.19 11.80
N GLY A 170 -4.15 26.18 13.13
CA GLY A 170 -4.00 27.37 13.97
C GLY A 170 -2.61 28.03 13.86
N SER A 171 -1.60 27.27 13.44
CA SER A 171 -0.25 27.75 13.13
C SER A 171 -0.14 28.64 11.87
N GLY A 172 -1.25 28.92 11.18
CA GLY A 172 -1.31 29.74 9.97
C GLY A 172 -1.03 28.98 8.67
N GLY A 173 -0.61 27.72 8.76
CA GLY A 173 -0.33 26.88 7.61
C GLY A 173 -1.57 26.25 6.97
N LYS A 174 -1.50 26.03 5.65
CA LYS A 174 -2.53 25.34 4.87
C LYS A 174 -1.96 24.05 4.30
N LEU A 175 -2.66 22.95 4.51
CA LEU A 175 -2.33 21.65 3.94
C LEU A 175 -3.41 21.23 2.94
N SER A 176 -2.98 20.71 1.80
CA SER A 176 -3.85 20.09 0.79
C SER A 176 -3.66 18.58 0.78
N VAL A 177 -4.73 17.84 0.55
CA VAL A 177 -4.66 16.38 0.32
C VAL A 177 -3.79 16.04 -0.90
N ASN A 178 -3.62 16.97 -1.85
CA ASN A 178 -2.65 16.78 -2.95
C ASN A 178 -1.21 16.65 -2.44
N GLN A 179 -0.82 17.43 -1.43
CA GLN A 179 0.52 17.37 -0.85
C GLN A 179 0.70 16.08 -0.06
N VAL A 180 -0.35 15.67 0.68
CA VAL A 180 -0.36 14.41 1.42
C VAL A 180 -0.24 13.21 0.48
N PHE A 181 -1.00 13.23 -0.62
CA PHE A 181 -0.93 12.17 -1.64
C PHE A 181 0.45 12.12 -2.33
N GLU A 182 1.02 13.28 -2.67
CA GLU A 182 2.37 13.35 -3.25
C GLU A 182 3.41 12.77 -2.30
N LEU A 183 3.35 13.15 -1.02
CA LEU A 183 4.24 12.65 0.03
C LEU A 183 4.18 11.12 0.17
N LEU A 184 2.99 10.55 0.13
CA LEU A 184 2.77 9.12 0.38
C LEU A 184 3.02 8.25 -0.86
N PHE A 185 2.67 8.73 -2.05
CA PHE A 185 2.54 7.87 -3.22
C PHE A 185 3.42 8.26 -4.41
N MET A 186 4.16 9.38 -4.33
CA MET A 186 5.03 9.85 -5.41
C MET A 186 6.52 9.85 -5.04
N THR A 187 6.91 9.15 -3.96
CA THR A 187 8.28 9.09 -3.44
C THR A 187 9.06 7.85 -3.89
N GLU A 188 8.43 6.91 -4.61
CA GLU A 188 8.94 5.59 -5.07
C GLU A 188 9.40 4.63 -3.97
N THR A 189 10.12 5.12 -2.97
CA THR A 189 10.66 4.37 -1.83
C THR A 189 10.46 5.18 -0.55
N ILE A 190 9.89 4.53 0.46
CA ILE A 190 9.77 5.03 1.82
C ILE A 190 10.68 4.17 2.70
N SER A 191 11.78 4.74 3.17
CA SER A 191 12.70 4.03 4.09
C SER A 191 12.05 3.78 5.44
N ALA A 192 12.55 2.81 6.22
CA ALA A 192 12.03 2.53 7.57
C ALA A 192 11.98 3.77 8.48
N ARG A 193 13.00 4.64 8.41
CA ARG A 193 13.03 5.89 9.16
C ARG A 193 11.95 6.86 8.71
N HIS A 194 11.75 7.00 7.40
CA HIS A 194 10.72 7.87 6.85
C HIS A 194 9.32 7.31 7.16
N ALA A 195 9.12 6.00 7.08
CA ALA A 195 7.90 5.32 7.49
C ALA A 195 7.55 5.63 8.95
N ARG A 196 8.50 5.55 9.88
CA ARG A 196 8.27 5.91 11.29
C ARG A 196 7.83 7.37 11.45
N PHE A 197 8.49 8.29 10.74
CA PHE A 197 8.10 9.71 10.74
C PHE A 197 6.66 9.90 10.23
N LEU A 198 6.32 9.32 9.09
CA LEU A 198 4.98 9.43 8.51
C LEU A 198 3.92 8.84 9.44
N LEU A 199 4.14 7.63 9.96
CA LEU A 199 3.21 6.99 10.91
C LEU A 199 3.01 7.82 12.19
N GLY A 200 4.05 8.51 12.67
CA GLY A 200 3.93 9.46 13.79
C GLY A 200 3.13 10.70 13.42
N VAL A 201 3.38 11.29 12.24
CA VAL A 201 2.69 12.51 11.78
C VAL A 201 1.20 12.27 11.51
N PHE A 202 0.82 11.06 11.11
CA PHE A 202 -0.59 10.66 10.94
C PHE A 202 -1.22 10.11 12.24
N ASP A 203 -0.54 10.23 13.38
CA ASP A 203 -0.96 9.69 14.68
C ASP A 203 -1.40 8.21 14.63
N LEU A 204 -0.71 7.43 13.82
CA LEU A 204 -0.98 6.00 13.65
C LEU A 204 -0.06 5.14 14.52
N TYR A 205 1.09 5.67 14.96
CA TYR A 205 2.13 4.91 15.65
C TYR A 205 1.97 4.93 17.17
N ALA A 206 1.76 3.76 17.78
CA ALA A 206 1.74 3.58 19.23
C ALA A 206 3.06 2.93 19.69
N ALA A 207 4.01 3.73 20.17
CA ALA A 207 5.30 3.25 20.63
C ALA A 207 5.24 2.69 22.07
N GLY A 208 6.08 1.69 22.37
CA GLY A 208 6.36 1.28 23.75
C GLY A 208 5.16 0.71 24.49
N LEU A 209 4.40 -0.16 23.84
CA LEU A 209 3.27 -0.84 24.47
C LEU A 209 3.76 -1.70 25.65
N PRO A 210 2.98 -1.78 26.75
CA PRO A 210 3.35 -2.57 27.93
C PRO A 210 3.63 -4.04 27.61
N LEU A 211 4.72 -4.58 28.16
CA LEU A 211 5.12 -5.99 27.98
C LEU A 211 4.44 -6.94 28.96
N ASP A 212 4.01 -6.42 30.10
CA ASP A 212 3.32 -7.13 31.19
C ASP A 212 1.85 -7.45 30.87
N ARG A 213 1.28 -6.79 29.86
CA ARG A 213 -0.07 -7.08 29.36
C ARG A 213 -0.04 -8.11 28.23
N PRO A 214 -1.04 -9.00 28.09
CA PRO A 214 -1.15 -9.85 26.91
C PRO A 214 -1.46 -9.03 25.65
N ILE A 215 -1.03 -9.52 24.47
CA ILE A 215 -1.27 -8.84 23.18
C ILE A 215 -2.78 -8.66 22.92
N SER A 216 -3.62 -9.57 23.43
CA SER A 216 -5.08 -9.51 23.32
C SER A 216 -5.70 -8.24 23.92
N ASP A 217 -5.02 -7.56 24.83
CA ASP A 217 -5.50 -6.32 25.45
C ASP A 217 -5.46 -5.13 24.49
N PHE A 218 -4.75 -5.27 23.36
CA PHE A 218 -4.59 -4.23 22.33
C PHE A 218 -5.43 -4.56 21.09
N ALA A 219 -6.68 -4.98 21.28
CA ALA A 219 -7.55 -5.44 20.20
C ALA A 219 -7.83 -4.38 19.11
N ASP A 220 -7.64 -3.10 19.42
CA ASP A 220 -7.76 -1.96 18.51
C ASP A 220 -6.47 -1.63 17.76
N LEU A 221 -5.38 -2.35 18.03
CA LEU A 221 -4.07 -2.15 17.43
C LEU A 221 -3.60 -3.38 16.66
N ARG A 222 -2.87 -3.15 15.58
CA ARG A 222 -1.97 -4.17 15.04
C ARG A 222 -0.65 -4.08 15.80
N VAL A 223 -0.32 -5.10 16.59
CA VAL A 223 0.89 -5.13 17.42
C VAL A 223 2.03 -5.85 16.70
N PHE A 224 3.23 -5.29 16.77
CA PHE A 224 4.49 -5.93 16.42
C PHE A 224 5.34 -6.11 17.68
N GLU A 225 5.73 -7.35 17.96
CA GLU A 225 6.54 -7.71 19.13
C GLU A 225 7.97 -8.01 18.71
N HIS A 226 8.92 -7.23 19.24
CA HIS A 226 10.34 -7.49 19.12
C HIS A 226 10.76 -8.48 20.19
N ARG A 227 11.49 -9.53 19.79
CA ARG A 227 11.89 -10.62 20.66
C ARG A 227 13.40 -10.86 20.57
N GLU A 228 14.01 -11.12 21.72
CA GLU A 228 15.37 -11.66 21.84
C GLU A 228 15.24 -13.10 22.35
N GLY A 229 15.40 -14.07 21.44
CA GLY A 229 15.01 -15.46 21.72
C GLY A 229 13.52 -15.55 22.04
N ASP A 230 13.19 -16.13 23.19
CA ASP A 230 11.80 -16.29 23.65
C ASP A 230 11.29 -15.13 24.51
N ARG A 231 12.11 -14.09 24.72
CA ARG A 231 11.77 -12.96 25.57
C ARG A 231 11.31 -11.76 24.73
N PRO A 232 10.11 -11.21 24.96
CA PRO A 232 9.72 -9.93 24.36
C PRO A 232 10.55 -8.79 24.97
N VAL A 233 11.09 -7.90 24.13
CA VAL A 233 11.91 -6.75 24.54
C VAL A 233 11.27 -5.41 24.20
N ALA A 234 10.39 -5.36 23.21
CA ALA A 234 9.61 -4.17 22.89
C ALA A 234 8.32 -4.55 22.14
N ARG A 235 7.30 -3.70 22.26
CA ARG A 235 6.09 -3.79 21.46
C ARG A 235 5.71 -2.42 20.92
N ASN A 236 5.36 -2.39 19.64
CA ASN A 236 4.80 -1.22 19.00
C ASN A 236 3.46 -1.58 18.36
N GLY A 237 2.57 -0.61 18.24
CA GLY A 237 1.22 -0.78 17.71
C GLY A 237 0.93 0.18 16.56
N LEU A 238 -0.03 -0.20 15.73
CA LEU A 238 -0.57 0.61 14.66
C LEU A 238 -2.09 0.81 14.83
N ARG A 239 -2.52 2.07 14.87
CA ARG A 239 -3.93 2.52 14.97
C ARG A 239 -4.64 2.57 13.61
N ALA A 240 -4.45 1.54 12.77
CA ALA A 240 -5.03 1.47 11.42
C ALA A 240 -5.75 0.12 11.20
N VAL A 241 -6.63 -0.23 12.13
CA VAL A 241 -7.45 -1.44 12.05
C VAL A 241 -8.71 -1.16 11.24
N SER A 242 -9.08 -2.10 10.37
CA SER A 242 -10.27 -1.97 9.53
C SER A 242 -11.55 -1.94 10.37
N GLN A 243 -12.47 -1.06 9.99
CA GLN A 243 -13.76 -0.87 10.62
C GLN A 243 -14.88 -1.21 9.64
N ARG A 244 -16.05 -1.59 10.17
CA ARG A 244 -17.20 -2.04 9.36
C ARG A 244 -17.70 -0.95 8.40
N ASP A 245 -17.59 0.30 8.82
CA ASP A 245 -18.05 1.46 8.08
C ASP A 245 -17.02 2.01 7.08
N ASP A 246 -15.77 1.52 7.07
CA ASP A 246 -14.76 1.93 6.09
C ASP A 246 -15.29 1.73 4.66
N ASP A 247 -14.97 2.65 3.75
CA ASP A 247 -15.15 2.37 2.32
C ASP A 247 -13.95 1.59 1.75
N ALA A 248 -13.97 1.31 0.45
CA ALA A 248 -12.89 0.56 -0.20
C ALA A 248 -11.53 1.27 -0.07
N THR A 249 -11.48 2.57 -0.36
CA THR A 249 -10.27 3.38 -0.30
C THR A 249 -9.69 3.44 1.12
N ILE A 250 -10.52 3.62 2.16
CA ILE A 250 -10.06 3.65 3.55
C ILE A 250 -9.48 2.30 3.98
N ARG A 251 -10.13 1.18 3.62
CA ARG A 251 -9.58 -0.15 3.92
C ARG A 251 -8.21 -0.35 3.27
N GLU A 252 -8.05 0.09 2.03
CA GLU A 252 -6.79 -0.01 1.29
C GLU A 252 -5.72 0.92 1.86
N TYR A 253 -6.07 2.14 2.28
CA TYR A 253 -5.15 3.01 3.02
C TYR A 253 -4.70 2.40 4.34
N LYS A 254 -5.62 1.81 5.11
CA LYS A 254 -5.27 1.10 6.35
C LYS A 254 -4.33 -0.08 6.06
N ALA A 255 -4.56 -0.85 5.00
CA ALA A 255 -3.65 -1.91 4.58
C ALA A 255 -2.27 -1.37 4.12
N PHE A 256 -2.23 -0.21 3.47
CA PHE A 256 -0.99 0.48 3.11
C PHE A 256 -0.21 0.93 4.36
N PHE A 257 -0.87 1.52 5.35
CA PHE A 257 -0.23 1.89 6.61
C PHE A 257 0.24 0.67 7.42
N GLN A 258 -0.47 -0.46 7.33
CA GLN A 258 0.02 -1.73 7.88
C GLN A 258 1.31 -2.19 7.20
N ALA A 259 1.40 -2.08 5.86
CA ALA A 259 2.63 -2.38 5.14
C ALA A 259 3.78 -1.44 5.52
N MET A 260 3.49 -0.14 5.64
CA MET A 260 4.45 0.87 6.09
C MET A 260 4.95 0.59 7.52
N PHE A 261 4.05 0.20 8.42
CA PHE A 261 4.39 -0.19 9.78
C PHE A 261 5.29 -1.43 9.81
N LEU A 262 4.95 -2.49 9.05
CA LEU A 262 5.83 -3.66 8.95
C LEU A 262 7.19 -3.30 8.38
N ALA A 263 7.26 -2.47 7.33
CA ALA A 263 8.53 -2.02 6.77
C ALA A 263 9.39 -1.28 7.81
N CYS A 264 8.77 -0.40 8.59
CA CYS A 264 9.39 0.30 9.72
C CYS A 264 9.94 -0.67 10.76
N GLU A 265 9.10 -1.59 11.28
CA GLU A 265 9.49 -2.50 12.36
C GLU A 265 10.50 -3.56 11.92
N LEU A 266 10.48 -3.96 10.65
CA LEU A 266 11.44 -4.89 10.06
C LEU A 266 12.72 -4.22 9.55
N GLY A 267 12.82 -2.89 9.64
CA GLY A 267 14.00 -2.15 9.21
C GLY A 267 14.27 -2.23 7.69
N CYS A 268 13.22 -2.32 6.88
CA CYS A 268 13.32 -2.41 5.41
C CYS A 268 12.54 -1.28 4.71
N ASP A 269 12.70 -1.18 3.40
CA ASP A 269 12.02 -0.18 2.59
C ASP A 269 10.59 -0.62 2.24
N LEU A 270 9.69 0.35 2.12
CA LEU A 270 8.43 0.20 1.40
C LEU A 270 8.58 0.80 0.00
N LYS A 271 8.45 -0.01 -1.05
CA LYS A 271 8.41 0.47 -2.43
C LYS A 271 6.99 0.83 -2.81
N VAL A 272 6.79 1.93 -3.52
CA VAL A 272 5.47 2.43 -3.95
C VAL A 272 5.54 2.79 -5.44
N SER A 273 4.54 2.37 -6.22
CA SER A 273 4.44 2.70 -7.65
C SER A 273 3.01 3.02 -8.00
N LEU A 274 2.80 4.17 -8.66
CA LEU A 274 1.56 4.58 -9.29
C LEU A 274 1.44 4.02 -10.73
#